data_AF-A0A842WVE6-F1
#
_entry.id   AF-A0A842WVE6-F1
#
_cell.length_a   1.000
_cell.length_b   1.000
_cell.length_c   1.000
_cell.angle_alpha   90.00
_cell.angle_beta   90.00
_cell.angle_gamma   90.00
#
_symmetry.space_group_name_H-M   'P 1'
#
loop_
_entity.id
_entity.type
_entity.pdbx_description
1 polymer ?
#
loop_
_entity_poly.entity_id
_entity_poly.type
_entity_poly.pdbx_seq_one_letter_code
_entity_poly.pdbx_strand_id
1 'polypeptide(L)'
;MYALKPYFRFWSILLFLSILLASLTPFMIRFPQYDRVEYTDINENIFLSATNSTYNIELPEEVYQVDIRQLVTNGSKVDITSFNSSTTFFKMLNITEIDDIPISIESQFDRWNQWESWNITISRVDSDVSVFLDIRIGKLTQILVDYAPLQNFGVFGIVFAGIGLYWFVSSEREYRKRLGNDERFENTISPMKIASLIIIAGLLFAPSAISLYQSQTMTELNESVEKKSVNLSLNSTHPSLSVNLGDISNEDAIEAHAKITMSTGQNASFIVQLEDYESVVRYQIQYQELVSEQSWHLHIGNITRFSSVTVERLDQDVDVLIEVAIYLTVRTTKQNPMILAILAVFGSIPLVYAMMNSHRFDNEVT
;
A
#
# COMPACT_ATOMS: atom_id res chain seq x y z
N MET A 1 -32.28 50.21 -20.81
CA MET A 1 -31.16 49.35 -20.39
C MET A 1 -31.26 49.26 -18.87
N TYR A 2 -31.77 48.15 -18.34
CA TYR A 2 -32.00 48.01 -16.90
C TYR A 2 -30.65 48.06 -16.19
N ALA A 3 -30.49 49.02 -15.28
CA ALA A 3 -29.33 49.07 -14.40
C ALA A 3 -29.27 47.74 -13.63
N LEU A 4 -28.28 46.90 -13.93
CA LEU A 4 -27.96 45.77 -13.07
C LEU A 4 -27.71 46.36 -11.69
N LYS A 5 -28.55 46.03 -10.70
CA LYS A 5 -28.23 46.31 -9.30
C LYS A 5 -26.83 45.74 -9.02
N PRO A 6 -25.95 46.48 -8.34
CA PRO A 6 -24.62 46.01 -8.08
C PRO A 6 -24.72 44.92 -7.00
N TYR A 7 -24.60 43.68 -7.46
CA TYR A 7 -24.49 42.51 -6.60
C TYR A 7 -23.03 42.02 -6.62
N PHE A 8 -22.05 42.93 -6.59
CA PHE A 8 -20.63 42.56 -6.61
C PHE A 8 -20.31 41.64 -5.44
N ARG A 9 -20.90 41.87 -4.26
CA ARG A 9 -20.72 40.99 -3.10
C ARG A 9 -21.17 39.55 -3.38
N PHE A 10 -22.34 39.39 -4.00
CA PHE A 10 -22.87 38.08 -4.35
C PHE A 10 -21.98 37.37 -5.37
N TRP A 11 -21.61 38.06 -6.45
CA TRP A 11 -20.73 37.49 -7.49
C TRP A 11 -19.32 37.20 -6.98
N SER A 12 -18.84 37.97 -6.01
CA SER A 12 -17.56 37.73 -5.35
C SER A 12 -17.58 36.45 -4.51
N ILE A 13 -18.63 36.25 -3.71
CA ILE A 13 -18.83 35.04 -2.91
C ILE A 13 -19.03 33.83 -3.82
N LEU A 14 -19.84 33.96 -4.87
CA LEU A 14 -20.08 32.89 -5.82
C LEU A 14 -18.78 32.47 -6.52
N LEU A 15 -17.98 33.43 -6.99
CA LEU A 15 -16.69 33.15 -7.62
C LEU A 15 -15.74 32.45 -6.64
N PHE A 16 -15.67 32.89 -5.39
CA PHE A 16 -14.85 32.26 -4.36
C PHE A 16 -15.23 30.78 -4.14
N LEU A 17 -16.52 30.51 -3.90
CA LEU A 17 -17.02 29.14 -3.69
C LEU A 17 -16.83 28.26 -4.94
N SER A 18 -16.99 28.84 -6.13
CA SER A 18 -16.79 28.12 -7.39
C SER A 18 -15.35 27.67 -7.58
N ILE A 19 -14.38 28.50 -7.19
CA ILE A 19 -12.95 28.18 -7.25
C ILE A 19 -12.58 27.12 -6.23
N LEU A 20 -13.13 27.21 -5.01
CA LEU A 20 -12.96 26.15 -4.01
C LEU A 20 -13.51 24.82 -4.50
N LEU A 21 -14.71 24.81 -5.07
CA LEU A 21 -15.33 23.61 -5.62
C LEU A 21 -14.52 23.06 -6.81
N ALA A 22 -14.06 23.92 -7.72
CA ALA A 22 -13.22 23.54 -8.84
C ALA A 22 -11.88 22.94 -8.40
N SER A 23 -11.31 23.42 -7.28
CA SER A 23 -10.05 22.88 -6.75
C SER A 23 -10.15 21.45 -6.22
N LEU A 24 -11.37 20.97 -5.93
CA LEU A 24 -11.63 19.58 -5.53
C LEU A 24 -11.65 18.62 -6.72
N THR A 25 -11.71 19.12 -7.96
CA THR A 25 -11.82 18.32 -9.18
C THR A 25 -10.76 17.21 -9.29
N PRO A 26 -9.45 17.47 -9.10
CA PRO A 26 -8.43 16.42 -9.19
C PRO A 26 -8.55 15.34 -8.12
N PHE A 27 -9.18 15.65 -6.98
CA PHE A 27 -9.35 14.72 -5.86
C PHE A 27 -10.65 13.92 -5.94
N MET A 28 -11.67 14.49 -6.58
CA MET A 28 -12.90 13.80 -6.95
C MET A 28 -12.68 12.90 -8.19
N ILE A 29 -11.66 13.17 -9.02
CA ILE A 29 -11.21 12.33 -10.14
C ILE A 29 -9.97 11.50 -9.75
N ARG A 30 -9.93 10.94 -8.53
CA ARG A 30 -8.93 9.90 -8.27
C ARG A 30 -9.36 8.66 -9.05
N PHE A 31 -8.61 8.31 -10.08
CA PHE A 31 -8.55 6.93 -10.56
C PHE A 31 -7.84 6.15 -9.46
N PRO A 32 -8.53 5.28 -8.71
CA PRO A 32 -7.82 4.46 -7.77
C PRO A 32 -6.96 3.48 -8.58
N GLN A 33 -5.64 3.67 -8.49
CA GLN A 33 -4.71 2.60 -8.81
C GLN A 33 -4.66 1.73 -7.56
N TYR A 34 -5.21 0.54 -7.67
CA TYR A 34 -5.01 -0.49 -6.67
C TYR A 34 -3.95 -1.43 -7.20
N ASP A 35 -2.93 -1.69 -6.39
CA ASP A 35 -2.23 -2.96 -6.49
C ASP A 35 -3.25 -4.02 -6.12
N ARG A 36 -3.73 -4.76 -7.12
CA ARG A 36 -4.61 -5.89 -6.88
C ARG A 36 -3.72 -7.11 -6.78
N VAL A 37 -3.77 -7.74 -5.62
CA VAL A 37 -3.31 -9.11 -5.51
C VAL A 37 -4.33 -9.99 -6.21
N GLU A 38 -3.91 -10.61 -7.31
CA GLU A 38 -4.68 -11.64 -7.97
C GLU A 38 -4.16 -13.01 -7.53
N TYR A 39 -5.10 -13.88 -7.17
CA TYR A 39 -4.79 -15.24 -6.75
C TYR A 39 -5.18 -16.20 -7.86
N THR A 40 -4.25 -17.06 -8.25
CA THR A 40 -4.52 -18.21 -9.10
C THR A 40 -4.36 -19.46 -8.26
N ASP A 41 -5.45 -20.19 -8.07
CA ASP A 41 -5.44 -21.43 -7.31
C ASP A 41 -5.16 -22.61 -8.27
N ILE A 42 -4.18 -23.46 -7.94
CA ILE A 42 -3.87 -24.72 -8.60
C ILE A 42 -4.30 -25.85 -7.66
N ASN A 43 -5.25 -26.67 -8.12
CA ASN A 43 -5.73 -27.83 -7.37
C ASN A 43 -5.63 -29.07 -8.26
N GLU A 44 -4.65 -29.92 -7.99
CA GLU A 44 -4.31 -31.04 -8.86
C GLU A 44 -3.98 -32.31 -8.08
N ASN A 45 -4.24 -33.45 -8.71
CA ASN A 45 -3.75 -34.75 -8.27
C ASN A 45 -2.63 -35.20 -9.20
N ILE A 46 -1.43 -35.32 -8.66
CA ILE A 46 -0.21 -35.64 -9.40
C ILE A 46 0.19 -37.06 -9.04
N PHE A 47 0.59 -37.85 -10.04
CA PHE A 47 1.18 -39.17 -9.82
C PHE A 47 2.64 -39.16 -10.29
N LEU A 48 3.56 -39.34 -9.34
CA LEU A 48 5.00 -39.41 -9.61
C LEU A 48 5.46 -40.87 -9.53
N SER A 49 6.20 -41.31 -10.54
CA SER A 49 6.70 -42.67 -10.67
C SER A 49 8.20 -42.70 -10.96
N ALA A 50 8.79 -43.90 -11.08
CA ALA A 50 10.16 -44.05 -11.57
C ALA A 50 10.42 -43.46 -12.97
N THR A 51 9.41 -43.41 -13.83
CA THR A 51 9.54 -42.87 -15.19
C THR A 51 9.18 -41.39 -15.29
N ASN A 52 8.46 -40.86 -14.30
CA ASN A 52 8.07 -39.46 -14.20
C ASN A 52 8.24 -39.01 -12.74
N SER A 53 9.49 -38.76 -12.36
CA SER A 53 9.87 -38.56 -10.96
C SER A 53 9.64 -37.16 -10.43
N THR A 54 9.33 -36.19 -11.30
CA THR A 54 9.21 -34.78 -10.94
C THR A 54 8.02 -34.13 -11.61
N TYR A 55 7.37 -33.20 -10.91
CA TYR A 55 6.34 -32.32 -11.44
C TYR A 55 6.76 -30.86 -11.24
N ASN A 56 6.73 -30.08 -12.31
CA ASN A 56 7.23 -28.70 -12.33
C ASN A 56 6.07 -27.73 -12.56
N ILE A 57 6.02 -26.68 -11.74
CA ILE A 57 5.12 -25.54 -11.87
C ILE A 57 5.98 -24.35 -12.28
N GLU A 58 5.81 -23.90 -13.52
CA GLU A 58 6.45 -22.70 -14.03
C GLU A 58 5.67 -21.47 -13.59
N LEU A 59 6.32 -20.54 -12.89
CA LEU A 59 5.68 -19.32 -12.40
C LEU A 59 6.06 -18.14 -13.31
N PRO A 60 5.07 -17.34 -13.77
CA PRO A 60 5.35 -16.17 -14.58
C PRO A 60 6.06 -15.08 -13.76
N GLU A 61 6.65 -14.11 -14.47
CA GLU A 61 7.46 -13.04 -13.86
C GLU A 61 6.68 -12.23 -12.81
N GLU A 62 5.35 -12.07 -12.91
CA GLU A 62 4.58 -11.27 -11.95
C GLU A 62 4.24 -11.98 -10.63
N VAL A 63 4.72 -13.21 -10.43
CA VAL A 63 4.49 -13.99 -9.20
C VAL A 63 5.44 -13.56 -8.10
N TYR A 64 4.88 -13.02 -7.02
CA TYR A 64 5.63 -12.61 -5.84
C TYR A 64 5.57 -13.62 -4.71
N GLN A 65 4.49 -14.42 -4.66
CA GLN A 65 4.21 -15.34 -3.57
C GLN A 65 3.55 -16.60 -4.11
N VAL A 66 3.91 -17.74 -3.54
CA VAL A 66 3.21 -19.01 -3.71
C VAL A 66 2.93 -19.63 -2.35
N ASP A 67 1.66 -19.86 -2.08
CA ASP A 67 1.18 -20.51 -0.86
C ASP A 67 0.82 -21.96 -1.16
N ILE A 68 1.59 -22.91 -0.65
CA ILE A 68 1.23 -24.33 -0.67
C ILE A 68 0.26 -24.55 0.49
N ARG A 69 -1.03 -24.50 0.20
CA ARG A 69 -2.11 -24.58 1.20
C ARG A 69 -2.34 -25.99 1.68
N GLN A 70 -2.32 -26.93 0.76
CA GLN A 70 -2.49 -28.34 1.07
C GLN A 70 -1.58 -29.19 0.20
N LEU A 71 -0.95 -30.19 0.80
CA LEU A 71 -0.25 -31.26 0.12
C LEU A 71 -0.53 -32.54 0.89
N VAL A 72 -1.13 -33.55 0.28
CA VAL A 72 -1.36 -34.85 0.94
C VAL A 72 -0.86 -35.95 0.04
N THR A 73 0.02 -36.81 0.56
CA THR A 73 0.48 -37.97 -0.18
C THR A 73 -0.23 -39.26 0.26
N ASN A 74 -0.07 -40.34 -0.51
CA ASN A 74 -0.50 -41.69 -0.11
C ASN A 74 0.41 -42.33 0.97
N GLY A 75 1.13 -41.54 1.77
CA GLY A 75 2.12 -41.97 2.76
C GLY A 75 3.55 -42.08 2.23
N SER A 76 3.75 -41.94 0.92
CA SER A 76 5.07 -41.88 0.29
C SER A 76 5.64 -40.46 0.33
N LYS A 77 6.97 -40.36 0.47
CA LYS A 77 7.67 -39.09 0.66
C LYS A 77 7.92 -38.34 -0.66
N VAL A 78 7.78 -37.02 -0.61
CA VAL A 78 8.15 -36.09 -1.68
C VAL A 78 9.06 -34.98 -1.19
N ASP A 79 9.85 -34.44 -2.10
CA ASP A 79 10.63 -33.22 -1.88
C ASP A 79 10.02 -32.07 -2.68
N ILE A 80 9.99 -30.87 -2.11
CA ILE A 80 9.61 -29.63 -2.81
C ILE A 80 10.85 -28.77 -2.92
N THR A 81 11.15 -28.30 -4.12
CA THR A 81 12.25 -27.37 -4.38
C THR A 81 11.74 -26.17 -5.15
N SER A 82 12.17 -24.97 -4.78
CA SER A 82 11.97 -23.76 -5.57
C SER A 82 13.30 -23.15 -5.98
N PHE A 83 13.38 -22.79 -7.26
CA PHE A 83 14.59 -22.30 -7.88
C PHE A 83 14.28 -21.29 -8.98
N ASN A 84 15.21 -20.37 -9.22
CA ASN A 84 15.21 -19.47 -10.37
C ASN A 84 16.32 -19.87 -11.34
N SER A 85 16.58 -19.02 -12.34
CA SER A 85 17.62 -19.25 -13.34
C SER A 85 19.05 -19.40 -12.77
N SER A 86 19.27 -18.93 -11.54
CA SER A 86 20.61 -18.81 -10.94
C SER A 86 20.82 -19.68 -9.70
N THR A 87 19.76 -20.05 -8.96
CA THR A 87 19.87 -20.68 -7.64
C THR A 87 18.64 -21.50 -7.26
N THR A 88 18.82 -22.54 -6.44
CA THR A 88 17.73 -23.11 -5.63
C THR A 88 17.71 -22.37 -4.30
N PHE A 89 16.58 -21.76 -3.95
CA PHE A 89 16.46 -20.91 -2.76
C PHE A 89 15.44 -21.43 -1.75
N PHE A 90 14.67 -22.45 -2.11
CA PHE A 90 13.79 -23.16 -1.18
C PHE A 90 13.90 -24.66 -1.42
N LYS A 91 14.00 -25.44 -0.35
CA LYS A 91 13.97 -26.90 -0.40
C LYS A 91 13.36 -27.45 0.89
N MET A 92 12.34 -28.27 0.73
CA MET A 92 11.69 -29.00 1.81
C MET A 92 11.69 -30.48 1.44
N LEU A 93 12.09 -31.34 2.38
CA LEU A 93 12.38 -32.74 2.10
C LEU A 93 11.44 -33.69 2.84
N ASN A 94 11.25 -34.89 2.28
CA ASN A 94 10.55 -36.00 2.94
C ASN A 94 9.13 -35.68 3.42
N ILE A 95 8.42 -34.84 2.68
CA ILE A 95 7.08 -34.36 2.98
C ILE A 95 6.08 -35.47 2.68
N THR A 96 5.12 -35.64 3.56
CA THR A 96 3.97 -36.55 3.37
C THR A 96 2.64 -35.80 3.50
N GLU A 97 2.63 -34.67 4.21
CA GLU A 97 1.42 -33.88 4.45
C GLU A 97 1.74 -32.40 4.75
N ILE A 98 0.87 -31.50 4.29
CA ILE A 98 0.69 -30.08 4.61
C ILE A 98 -0.83 -29.88 4.60
N ASP A 99 -1.49 -29.61 5.73
CA ASP A 99 -2.97 -29.51 5.76
C ASP A 99 -3.51 -28.34 6.62
N ASP A 100 -2.71 -27.80 7.56
CA ASP A 100 -3.18 -26.80 8.54
C ASP A 100 -2.63 -25.39 8.32
N ILE A 101 -1.35 -25.28 7.94
CA ILE A 101 -0.67 -23.98 7.79
C ILE A 101 -0.06 -23.92 6.40
N PRO A 102 -0.48 -22.94 5.57
CA PRO A 102 0.09 -22.79 4.25
C PRO A 102 1.57 -22.45 4.33
N ILE A 103 2.37 -23.08 3.47
CA ILE A 103 3.78 -22.70 3.30
C ILE A 103 3.85 -21.62 2.23
N SER A 104 4.21 -20.40 2.63
CA SER A 104 4.40 -19.27 1.73
C SER A 104 5.85 -19.19 1.28
N ILE A 105 6.06 -19.30 -0.03
CA ILE A 105 7.34 -19.13 -0.69
C ILE A 105 7.27 -17.80 -1.44
N GLU A 106 8.09 -16.83 -1.04
CA GLU A 106 8.14 -15.51 -1.67
C GLU A 106 9.44 -15.33 -2.44
N SER A 107 9.36 -14.55 -3.51
CA SER A 107 10.54 -14.14 -4.28
C SER A 107 11.45 -13.24 -3.44
N GLN A 108 12.76 -13.53 -3.40
CA GLN A 108 13.74 -12.90 -2.48
C GLN A 108 14.04 -11.41 -2.76
N PHE A 109 13.32 -10.73 -3.65
CA PHE A 109 13.66 -9.38 -4.05
C PHE A 109 13.01 -8.33 -3.15
N ASP A 110 13.82 -7.65 -2.35
CA ASP A 110 13.48 -6.37 -1.67
C ASP A 110 13.07 -5.25 -2.66
N ARG A 111 13.18 -5.49 -3.98
CA ARG A 111 12.82 -4.56 -5.05
C ARG A 111 11.82 -5.20 -6.00
N TRP A 112 10.57 -4.77 -5.88
CA TRP A 112 9.39 -5.11 -6.70
C TRP A 112 9.52 -4.90 -8.23
N ASN A 113 10.71 -4.56 -8.77
CA ASN A 113 10.94 -4.30 -10.18
C ASN A 113 12.05 -5.17 -10.81
N GLN A 114 12.56 -6.14 -10.07
CA GLN A 114 13.53 -7.14 -10.56
C GLN A 114 12.90 -8.53 -10.45
N TRP A 115 11.88 -8.75 -11.26
CA TRP A 115 11.21 -10.04 -11.33
C TRP A 115 12.05 -11.03 -12.13
N GLU A 116 12.36 -12.17 -11.53
CA GLU A 116 12.89 -13.33 -12.27
C GLU A 116 11.85 -14.44 -12.22
N SER A 117 11.64 -15.10 -13.36
CA SER A 117 10.86 -16.34 -13.41
C SER A 117 11.49 -17.38 -12.48
N TRP A 118 10.66 -18.02 -11.67
CA TRP A 118 11.07 -19.08 -10.76
C TRP A 118 10.09 -20.24 -10.82
N ASN A 119 10.53 -21.42 -10.41
CA ASN A 119 9.79 -22.66 -10.55
C ASN A 119 9.64 -23.33 -9.19
N ILE A 120 8.55 -24.09 -9.04
CA ILE A 120 8.37 -25.04 -7.95
C ILE A 120 8.36 -26.45 -8.53
N THR A 121 9.20 -27.32 -8.00
CA THR A 121 9.32 -28.70 -8.41
C THR A 121 9.00 -29.61 -7.24
N ILE A 122 8.08 -30.56 -7.46
CA ILE A 122 7.77 -31.64 -6.54
C ILE A 122 8.42 -32.91 -7.08
N SER A 123 9.30 -33.52 -6.29
CA SER A 123 10.07 -34.69 -6.67
C SER A 123 9.72 -35.89 -5.81
N ARG A 124 9.55 -37.05 -6.42
CA ARG A 124 9.48 -38.34 -5.75
C ARG A 124 10.84 -38.67 -5.14
N VAL A 125 10.84 -39.19 -3.92
CA VAL A 125 12.06 -39.69 -3.25
C VAL A 125 12.30 -41.15 -3.65
N ASP A 126 11.56 -42.10 -3.05
CA ASP A 126 11.91 -43.53 -3.16
C ASP A 126 10.83 -44.40 -3.83
N SER A 127 9.54 -44.07 -3.65
CA SER A 127 8.42 -44.94 -4.05
C SER A 127 7.38 -44.15 -4.83
N ASP A 128 6.60 -44.84 -5.67
CA ASP A 128 5.55 -44.20 -6.44
C ASP A 128 4.58 -43.48 -5.48
N VAL A 129 4.23 -42.25 -5.82
CA VAL A 129 3.52 -41.35 -4.91
C VAL A 129 2.39 -40.65 -5.65
N SER A 130 1.22 -40.69 -5.02
CA SER A 130 0.09 -39.84 -5.40
C SER A 130 0.11 -38.62 -4.49
N VAL A 131 0.12 -37.43 -5.06
CA VAL A 131 0.16 -36.16 -4.35
C VAL A 131 -1.11 -35.40 -4.71
N PHE A 132 -1.98 -35.16 -3.73
CA PHE A 132 -2.97 -34.10 -3.83
C PHE A 132 -2.28 -32.78 -3.49
N LEU A 133 -2.44 -31.77 -4.35
CA LEU A 133 -1.77 -30.49 -4.23
C LEU A 133 -2.77 -29.35 -4.37
N ASP A 134 -2.86 -28.50 -3.36
CA ASP A 134 -3.57 -27.23 -3.40
C ASP A 134 -2.59 -26.07 -3.16
N ILE A 135 -2.35 -25.30 -4.22
CA ILE A 135 -1.45 -24.14 -4.21
C ILE A 135 -2.24 -22.89 -4.58
N ARG A 136 -1.93 -21.78 -3.95
CA ARG A 136 -2.37 -20.45 -4.35
C ARG A 136 -1.16 -19.62 -4.80
N ILE A 137 -1.21 -19.14 -6.03
CA ILE A 137 -0.19 -18.26 -6.60
C ILE A 137 -0.67 -16.82 -6.49
N GLY A 138 0.06 -16.01 -5.73
CA GLY A 138 -0.13 -14.57 -5.60
C GLY A 138 0.61 -13.81 -6.71
N LYS A 139 -0.15 -13.04 -7.49
CA LYS A 139 0.36 -12.14 -8.52
C LYS A 139 0.06 -10.70 -8.16
N LEU A 140 1.04 -9.82 -8.32
CA LEU A 140 0.83 -8.39 -8.18
C LEU A 140 0.45 -7.83 -9.55
N THR A 141 -0.82 -7.43 -9.70
CA THR A 141 -1.31 -6.81 -10.93
C THR A 141 -1.68 -5.37 -10.67
N GLN A 142 -1.11 -4.45 -11.43
CA GLN A 142 -1.55 -3.06 -11.43
C GLN A 142 -2.84 -2.95 -12.24
N ILE A 143 -3.97 -2.70 -11.57
CA ILE A 143 -5.24 -2.50 -12.25
C ILE A 143 -5.62 -1.02 -12.16
N LEU A 144 -5.71 -0.38 -13.33
CA LEU A 144 -6.49 0.84 -13.46
C LEU A 144 -7.97 0.45 -13.39
N VAL A 145 -8.62 0.66 -12.25
CA VAL A 145 -10.07 0.53 -12.18
C VAL A 145 -10.68 1.83 -12.68
N ASP A 146 -11.27 1.77 -13.88
CA ASP A 146 -12.08 2.84 -14.44
C ASP A 146 -13.42 2.87 -13.68
N TYR A 147 -13.41 3.37 -12.44
CA TYR A 147 -14.65 3.59 -11.71
C TYR A 147 -15.46 4.62 -12.49
N ALA A 148 -16.74 4.31 -12.73
CA ALA A 148 -17.73 5.27 -13.18
C ALA A 148 -17.52 6.58 -12.39
N PRO A 149 -17.38 7.73 -13.06
CA PRO A 149 -16.93 8.95 -12.41
C PRO A 149 -17.82 9.22 -11.20
N LEU A 150 -17.23 9.21 -10.00
CA LEU A 150 -17.83 9.81 -8.83
C LEU A 150 -18.44 11.15 -9.27
N GLN A 151 -19.66 11.47 -8.80
CA GLN A 151 -20.35 12.69 -9.18
C GLN A 151 -19.41 13.87 -9.05
N ASN A 152 -18.88 14.34 -10.20
CA ASN A 152 -17.78 15.28 -10.23
C ASN A 152 -18.35 16.68 -10.01
N PHE A 153 -18.68 16.96 -8.75
CA PHE A 153 -19.22 18.25 -8.37
C PHE A 153 -18.22 19.39 -8.62
N GLY A 154 -16.92 19.06 -8.70
CA GLY A 154 -15.85 19.99 -9.09
C GLY A 154 -16.02 20.61 -10.48
N VAL A 155 -16.58 19.85 -11.44
CA VAL A 155 -16.89 20.37 -12.79
C VAL A 155 -17.93 21.50 -12.73
N PHE A 156 -18.93 21.42 -11.83
CA PHE A 156 -19.86 22.53 -11.62
C PHE A 156 -19.13 23.77 -11.07
N GLY A 157 -18.10 23.58 -10.25
CA GLY A 157 -17.22 24.67 -9.81
C GLY A 157 -16.54 25.40 -10.98
N ILE A 158 -16.05 24.66 -11.98
CA ILE A 158 -15.45 25.24 -13.20
C ILE A 158 -16.50 26.05 -13.98
N VAL A 159 -17.70 25.49 -14.15
CA VAL A 159 -18.80 26.15 -14.87
C VAL A 159 -19.22 27.44 -14.17
N PHE A 160 -19.45 27.41 -12.85
CA PHE A 160 -19.84 28.60 -12.09
C PHE A 160 -18.72 29.65 -12.01
N ALA A 161 -17.46 29.24 -11.95
CA ALA A 161 -16.32 30.17 -12.01
C ALA A 161 -16.27 30.88 -13.37
N GLY A 162 -16.55 30.19 -14.47
CA GLY A 162 -16.67 30.78 -15.80
C GLY A 162 -17.79 31.82 -15.90
N ILE A 163 -18.97 31.53 -15.33
CA ILE A 163 -20.10 32.47 -15.28
C ILE A 163 -19.74 33.70 -14.44
N GLY A 164 -19.14 33.51 -13.26
CA GLY A 164 -18.71 34.61 -12.39
C GLY A 164 -17.66 35.50 -13.05
N LEU A 165 -16.64 34.90 -13.68
CA LEU A 165 -15.61 35.63 -14.43
C LEU A 165 -16.19 36.43 -15.59
N TYR A 166 -17.11 35.86 -16.36
CA TYR A 166 -17.79 36.56 -17.45
C TYR A 166 -18.53 37.81 -16.94
N TRP A 167 -19.17 37.71 -15.77
CA TRP A 167 -19.84 38.84 -15.13
C TRP A 167 -18.85 39.94 -14.72
N PHE A 168 -17.70 39.59 -14.13
CA PHE A 168 -16.64 40.55 -13.80
C PHE A 168 -16.04 41.22 -15.04
N VAL A 169 -15.81 40.47 -16.12
CA VAL A 169 -15.34 41.02 -17.40
C VAL A 169 -16.35 41.99 -18.01
N SER A 170 -17.63 41.64 -17.96
CA SER A 170 -18.70 42.51 -18.47
C SER A 170 -18.81 43.80 -17.65
N SER A 171 -18.69 43.68 -16.32
CA SER A 171 -18.70 44.80 -15.39
C SER A 171 -17.48 45.71 -15.55
N GLU A 172 -16.29 45.15 -15.82
CA GLU A 172 -15.08 45.91 -16.13
C GLU A 172 -15.22 46.73 -17.43
N ARG A 173 -15.86 46.16 -18.46
CA ARG A 173 -16.13 46.90 -19.71
C ARG A 173 -17.06 48.07 -19.48
N GLU A 174 -18.07 47.90 -18.62
CA GLU A 174 -18.98 48.98 -18.26
C GLU A 174 -18.31 50.04 -17.37
N TYR A 175 -17.52 49.61 -16.39
CA TYR A 175 -16.69 50.47 -15.56
C TYR A 175 -15.77 51.37 -16.40
N ARG A 176 -15.02 50.81 -17.36
CA ARG A 176 -14.12 51.58 -18.23
C ARG A 176 -14.85 52.60 -19.11
N LYS A 177 -16.08 52.30 -19.53
CA LYS A 177 -16.92 53.26 -20.28
C LYS A 177 -17.35 54.46 -19.42
N ARG A 178 -17.53 54.25 -18.11
CA ARG A 178 -17.93 55.30 -17.15
C ARG A 178 -16.74 56.09 -16.60
N LEU A 179 -15.57 55.47 -16.50
CA LEU A 179 -14.32 56.09 -16.03
C LEU A 179 -13.95 57.37 -16.83
N GLY A 180 -14.25 57.39 -18.13
CA GLY A 180 -14.02 58.57 -18.97
C GLY A 180 -14.95 59.76 -18.70
N ASN A 181 -15.97 59.60 -17.86
CA ASN A 181 -17.04 60.59 -17.65
C ASN A 181 -17.25 60.98 -16.17
N ASP A 182 -16.68 60.28 -15.18
CA ASP A 182 -16.95 60.53 -13.75
C ASP A 182 -15.68 60.27 -12.89
N GLU A 183 -15.13 61.32 -12.30
CA GLU A 183 -13.94 61.31 -11.42
C GLU A 183 -14.13 60.39 -10.19
N ARG A 184 -15.38 60.12 -9.78
CA ARG A 184 -15.66 59.22 -8.64
C ARG A 184 -15.16 57.79 -8.88
N PHE A 185 -15.07 57.36 -10.13
CA PHE A 185 -14.60 56.02 -10.48
C PHE A 185 -13.07 55.94 -10.61
N GLU A 186 -12.34 57.06 -10.62
CA GLU A 186 -10.89 57.07 -10.85
C GLU A 186 -10.09 56.43 -9.71
N ASN A 187 -10.64 56.49 -8.49
CA ASN A 187 -10.03 55.94 -7.28
C ASN A 187 -10.56 54.55 -6.88
N THR A 188 -11.56 54.02 -7.58
CA THR A 188 -12.17 52.72 -7.24
C THR A 188 -11.31 51.57 -7.80
N ILE A 189 -11.18 50.48 -7.04
CA ILE A 189 -10.50 49.28 -7.54
C ILE A 189 -11.34 48.62 -8.64
N SER A 190 -10.70 48.32 -9.77
CA SER A 190 -11.41 47.79 -10.93
C SER A 190 -12.05 46.41 -10.65
N PRO A 191 -13.21 46.09 -11.25
CA PRO A 191 -13.86 44.79 -11.12
C PRO A 191 -12.93 43.59 -11.35
N MET A 192 -12.02 43.67 -12.33
CA MET A 192 -11.06 42.60 -12.58
C MET A 192 -10.02 42.44 -11.48
N LYS A 193 -9.63 43.51 -10.79
CA LYS A 193 -8.73 43.40 -9.62
C LYS A 193 -9.43 42.69 -8.46
N ILE A 194 -10.72 42.95 -8.25
CA ILE A 194 -11.55 42.22 -7.26
C ILE A 194 -11.60 40.74 -7.61
N ALA A 195 -11.88 40.39 -8.87
CA ALA A 195 -11.89 39.00 -9.34
C ALA A 195 -10.54 38.29 -9.14
N SER A 196 -9.42 38.96 -9.47
CA SER A 196 -8.07 38.39 -9.27
C SER A 196 -7.76 38.09 -7.82
N LEU A 197 -8.14 38.98 -6.90
CA LEU A 197 -7.95 38.76 -5.45
C LEU A 197 -8.76 37.57 -4.94
N ILE A 198 -9.98 37.39 -5.45
CA ILE A 198 -10.84 36.25 -5.11
C ILE A 198 -10.25 34.94 -5.64
N ILE A 199 -9.67 34.96 -6.85
CA ILE A 199 -9.00 33.80 -7.43
C ILE A 199 -7.78 33.40 -6.60
N ILE A 200 -6.94 34.38 -6.25
CA ILE A 200 -5.77 34.16 -5.39
C ILE A 200 -6.21 33.60 -4.03
N ALA A 201 -7.26 34.17 -3.42
CA ALA A 201 -7.81 33.67 -2.18
C ALA A 201 -8.31 32.23 -2.30
N GLY A 202 -9.11 31.92 -3.33
CA GLY A 202 -9.63 30.57 -3.56
C GLY A 202 -8.53 29.53 -3.77
N LEU A 203 -7.47 29.87 -4.50
CA LEU A 203 -6.31 29.00 -4.71
C LEU A 203 -5.50 28.78 -3.42
N LEU A 204 -5.34 29.81 -2.59
CA LEU A 204 -4.65 29.70 -1.30
C LEU A 204 -5.48 28.90 -0.27
N PHE A 205 -6.81 28.95 -0.35
CA PHE A 205 -7.71 28.15 0.47
C PHE A 205 -7.95 26.72 -0.06
N ALA A 206 -7.60 26.44 -1.32
CA ALA A 206 -7.82 25.14 -1.95
C ALA A 206 -7.24 23.97 -1.12
N PRO A 207 -5.99 24.02 -0.61
CA PRO A 207 -5.43 22.94 0.22
C PRO A 207 -6.26 22.65 1.48
N SER A 208 -6.87 23.66 2.09
CA SER A 208 -7.77 23.50 3.24
C SER A 208 -9.08 22.83 2.85
N ALA A 209 -9.67 23.21 1.70
CA ALA A 209 -10.88 22.57 1.18
C ALA A 209 -10.62 21.09 0.80
N ILE A 210 -9.49 20.82 0.17
CA ILE A 210 -9.02 19.47 -0.18
C ILE A 210 -8.83 18.63 1.08
N SER A 211 -8.17 19.18 2.09
CA SER A 211 -7.95 18.48 3.35
C SER A 211 -9.24 18.25 4.12
N LEU A 212 -10.20 19.19 4.12
CA LEU A 212 -11.53 18.96 4.71
C LEU A 212 -12.29 17.84 4.00
N TYR A 213 -12.19 17.78 2.67
CA TYR A 213 -12.78 16.70 1.87
C TYR A 213 -12.11 15.35 2.17
N GLN A 214 -10.79 15.32 2.32
CA GLN A 214 -10.02 14.11 2.58
C GLN A 214 -10.06 13.65 4.06
N SER A 215 -10.18 14.59 5.00
CA SER A 215 -10.15 14.31 6.45
C SER A 215 -11.47 13.75 6.99
N GLN A 216 -12.49 13.57 6.15
CA GLN A 216 -13.70 12.84 6.54
C GLN A 216 -13.48 11.34 6.78
N THR A 217 -12.31 10.77 6.44
CA THR A 217 -11.70 9.58 7.07
C THR A 217 -10.47 9.17 6.24
N MET A 218 -9.32 9.82 6.42
CA MET A 218 -8.06 9.18 6.00
C MET A 218 -7.65 8.22 7.12
N THR A 219 -8.07 6.97 6.98
CA THR A 219 -7.46 5.86 7.71
C THR A 219 -6.21 5.49 6.95
N GLU A 220 -5.04 5.83 7.50
CA GLU A 220 -3.78 5.34 6.97
C GLU A 220 -3.53 3.96 7.59
N LEU A 221 -3.49 2.93 6.75
CA LEU A 221 -2.88 1.67 7.12
C LEU A 221 -1.38 1.94 7.16
N ASN A 222 -0.81 1.89 8.36
CA ASN A 222 0.62 1.97 8.54
C ASN A 222 1.11 0.58 8.90
N GLU A 223 1.95 0.04 8.04
CA GLU A 223 2.75 -1.12 8.39
C GLU A 223 3.85 -0.66 9.34
N SER A 224 3.82 -1.18 10.56
CA SER A 224 4.91 -1.05 11.52
C SER A 224 5.66 -2.37 11.57
N VAL A 225 6.99 -2.30 11.50
CA VAL A 225 7.84 -3.47 11.60
C VAL A 225 8.52 -3.47 12.96
N GLU A 226 8.24 -4.48 13.77
CA GLU A 226 9.01 -4.79 14.96
C GLU A 226 10.03 -5.86 14.62
N LYS A 227 11.31 -5.48 14.60
CA LYS A 227 12.41 -6.40 14.28
C LYS A 227 13.10 -6.88 15.54
N LYS A 228 13.25 -8.20 15.66
CA LYS A 228 14.06 -8.84 16.69
C LYS A 228 15.15 -9.68 16.02
N SER A 229 16.36 -9.14 15.98
CA SER A 229 17.54 -9.83 15.46
C SER A 229 18.29 -10.51 16.60
N VAL A 230 18.59 -11.79 16.44
CA VAL A 230 19.37 -12.58 17.40
C VAL A 230 20.50 -13.31 16.66
N ASN A 231 21.74 -12.92 16.95
CA ASN A 231 22.93 -13.59 16.41
C ASN A 231 23.29 -14.72 17.38
N LEU A 232 23.32 -15.97 16.91
CA LEU A 232 23.63 -17.08 17.79
C LEU A 232 24.37 -18.22 17.06
N SER A 233 25.30 -18.87 17.74
CA SER A 233 25.87 -20.13 17.28
C SER A 233 25.00 -21.28 17.79
N LEU A 234 24.37 -22.02 16.88
CA LEU A 234 23.66 -23.26 17.23
C LEU A 234 24.66 -24.40 17.27
N ASN A 235 24.97 -24.89 18.47
CA ASN A 235 25.99 -25.92 18.67
C ASN A 235 25.52 -26.99 19.68
N SER A 236 26.37 -27.97 19.95
CA SER A 236 26.10 -29.04 20.93
C SER A 236 25.66 -28.57 22.32
N THR A 237 26.06 -27.37 22.74
CA THR A 237 25.64 -26.78 24.03
C THR A 237 24.40 -25.90 23.92
N HIS A 238 24.09 -25.38 22.74
CA HIS A 238 22.93 -24.56 22.44
C HIS A 238 22.26 -25.06 21.15
N PRO A 239 21.60 -26.23 21.18
CA PRO A 239 21.12 -26.89 19.97
C PRO A 239 19.90 -26.20 19.33
N SER A 240 19.21 -25.35 20.10
CA SER A 240 18.01 -24.65 19.66
C SER A 240 17.95 -23.22 20.20
N LEU A 241 17.31 -22.34 19.44
CA LEU A 241 16.95 -20.97 19.83
C LEU A 241 15.44 -20.81 19.74
N SER A 242 14.82 -20.30 20.80
CA SER A 242 13.39 -19.97 20.79
C SER A 242 13.18 -18.46 20.92
N VAL A 243 12.33 -17.90 20.08
CA VAL A 243 11.89 -16.52 20.09
C VAL A 243 10.43 -16.50 20.51
N ASN A 244 10.17 -15.93 21.69
CA ASN A 244 8.81 -15.67 22.16
C ASN A 244 8.13 -14.63 21.25
N LEU A 245 6.97 -14.98 20.70
CA LEU A 245 6.08 -14.13 19.92
C LEU A 245 4.98 -13.50 20.79
N GLY A 246 4.72 -14.05 21.98
CA GLY A 246 3.64 -13.63 22.87
C GLY A 246 3.78 -12.22 23.45
N ASP A 247 4.97 -11.62 23.39
CA ASP A 247 5.20 -10.24 23.84
C ASP A 247 4.73 -9.20 22.80
N ILE A 248 4.25 -9.64 21.64
CA ILE A 248 3.86 -8.79 20.50
C ILE A 248 2.34 -8.62 20.53
N SER A 249 1.83 -8.14 21.66
CA SER A 249 0.43 -7.77 21.79
C SER A 249 0.27 -6.32 21.34
N ASN A 250 -0.26 -6.10 20.14
CA ASN A 250 -0.84 -4.81 19.79
C ASN A 250 -2.33 -5.02 19.52
N GLU A 251 -3.18 -4.58 20.46
CA GLU A 251 -4.64 -4.72 20.37
C GLU A 251 -5.23 -4.05 19.11
N ASP A 252 -4.49 -3.15 18.48
CA ASP A 252 -4.86 -2.43 17.26
C ASP A 252 -4.32 -3.08 15.96
N ALA A 253 -3.58 -4.19 16.05
CA ALA A 253 -3.08 -4.91 14.88
C ALA A 253 -4.20 -5.72 14.21
N ILE A 254 -4.41 -5.49 12.92
CA ILE A 254 -5.43 -6.19 12.12
C ILE A 254 -4.87 -7.50 11.56
N GLU A 255 -3.58 -7.52 11.29
CA GLU A 255 -2.87 -8.67 10.72
C GLU A 255 -1.41 -8.65 11.18
N ALA A 256 -0.86 -9.84 11.44
CA ALA A 256 0.53 -10.03 11.86
C ALA A 256 1.16 -11.15 11.04
N HIS A 257 2.32 -10.89 10.45
CA HIS A 257 3.13 -11.90 9.79
C HIS A 257 4.56 -11.87 10.31
N ALA A 258 5.19 -13.05 10.41
CA ALA A 258 6.59 -13.17 10.76
C ALA A 258 7.39 -13.52 9.51
N LYS A 259 8.44 -12.74 9.25
CA LYS A 259 9.53 -13.10 8.35
C LYS A 259 10.70 -13.55 9.20
N ILE A 260 11.00 -14.83 9.16
CA ILE A 260 12.20 -15.39 9.78
C ILE A 260 13.27 -15.43 8.71
N THR A 261 14.27 -14.58 8.87
CA THR A 261 15.47 -14.57 8.05
C THR A 261 16.55 -15.36 8.76
N MET A 262 17.17 -16.31 8.09
CA MET A 262 18.41 -16.86 8.61
C MET A 262 19.53 -16.83 7.58
N SER A 263 20.72 -16.51 8.06
CA SER A 263 21.92 -16.37 7.23
C SER A 263 23.03 -17.21 7.83
N THR A 264 23.65 -18.04 7.01
CA THR A 264 24.78 -18.88 7.41
C THR A 264 25.74 -19.05 6.23
N GLY A 265 27.05 -19.08 6.53
CA GLY A 265 28.10 -19.35 5.56
C GLY A 265 28.49 -20.83 5.47
N GLN A 266 27.64 -21.74 5.96
CA GLN A 266 27.90 -23.18 6.01
C GLN A 266 26.65 -23.93 5.58
N ASN A 267 26.81 -25.08 4.89
CA ASN A 267 25.71 -26.03 4.72
C ASN A 267 25.10 -26.34 6.09
N ALA A 268 23.78 -26.36 6.20
CA ALA A 268 23.10 -26.47 7.49
C ALA A 268 21.71 -27.08 7.35
N SER A 269 21.34 -27.95 8.29
CA SER A 269 19.99 -28.48 8.37
C SER A 269 19.36 -27.99 9.67
N PHE A 270 18.17 -27.40 9.57
CA PHE A 270 17.44 -26.82 10.69
C PHE A 270 16.04 -27.41 10.79
N ILE A 271 15.51 -27.46 12.01
CA ILE A 271 14.10 -27.65 12.28
C ILE A 271 13.55 -26.33 12.80
N VAL A 272 12.60 -25.74 12.08
CA VAL A 272 11.81 -24.61 12.57
C VAL A 272 10.52 -25.16 13.16
N GLN A 273 10.30 -24.93 14.45
CA GLN A 273 9.10 -25.31 15.17
C GLN A 273 8.28 -24.06 15.48
N LEU A 274 7.00 -24.08 15.14
CA LEU A 274 6.03 -23.08 15.56
C LEU A 274 5.15 -23.69 16.64
N GLU A 275 5.09 -23.03 17.79
CA GLU A 275 4.33 -23.50 18.93
C GLU A 275 3.06 -22.66 19.08
N ASP A 276 1.93 -23.26 18.75
CA ASP A 276 0.59 -22.77 19.08
C ASP A 276 0.25 -23.17 20.52
N TYR A 277 -0.75 -22.53 21.13
CA TYR A 277 -1.30 -22.94 22.42
C TYR A 277 -1.83 -24.38 22.43
N GLU A 278 -2.16 -24.95 21.26
CA GLU A 278 -2.76 -26.27 21.11
C GLU A 278 -1.96 -27.26 20.20
N SER A 279 -0.98 -26.81 19.43
CA SER A 279 -0.27 -27.64 18.45
C SER A 279 1.19 -27.22 18.21
N VAL A 280 2.03 -28.14 17.74
CA VAL A 280 3.42 -27.85 17.33
C VAL A 280 3.58 -28.21 15.85
N VAL A 281 3.89 -27.21 15.02
CA VAL A 281 4.17 -27.42 13.60
C VAL A 281 5.67 -27.40 13.36
N ARG A 282 6.20 -28.38 12.62
CA ARG A 282 7.64 -28.55 12.41
C ARG A 282 8.00 -28.55 10.94
N TYR A 283 8.90 -27.65 10.56
CA TYR A 283 9.47 -27.56 9.22
C TYR A 283 10.94 -27.96 9.28
N GLN A 284 11.34 -28.95 8.48
CA GLN A 284 12.76 -29.26 8.30
C GLN A 284 13.28 -28.53 7.05
N ILE A 285 14.27 -27.68 7.25
CA ILE A 285 14.87 -26.83 6.22
C ILE A 285 16.32 -27.27 6.03
N GLN A 286 16.73 -27.53 4.79
CA GLN A 286 18.12 -27.82 4.47
C GLN A 286 18.71 -26.69 3.60
N TYR A 287 19.77 -26.10 4.11
CA TYR A 287 20.61 -25.10 3.46
C TYR A 287 21.83 -25.77 2.82
N GLN A 288 22.02 -25.54 1.51
CA GLN A 288 23.19 -25.95 0.75
C GLN A 288 23.78 -24.72 0.05
N GLU A 289 25.00 -24.39 0.41
CA GLU A 289 25.79 -23.29 -0.15
C GLU A 289 26.24 -23.66 -1.57
N LEU A 290 26.13 -22.71 -2.51
CA LEU A 290 26.72 -22.85 -3.83
C LEU A 290 27.81 -21.82 -4.15
N VAL A 291 27.80 -20.58 -3.61
CA VAL A 291 28.90 -19.61 -3.89
C VAL A 291 29.14 -18.50 -2.83
N SER A 292 28.28 -18.26 -1.82
CA SER A 292 28.52 -17.24 -0.77
C SER A 292 27.53 -17.34 0.40
N GLU A 293 27.72 -16.52 1.44
CA GLU A 293 26.72 -16.29 2.51
C GLU A 293 25.38 -15.85 1.88
N GLN A 294 24.36 -16.68 2.02
CA GLN A 294 23.00 -16.40 1.55
C GLN A 294 22.05 -16.29 2.74
N SER A 295 21.04 -15.44 2.57
CA SER A 295 19.96 -15.26 3.55
C SER A 295 18.72 -15.94 3.01
N TRP A 296 18.07 -16.78 3.82
CA TRP A 296 16.79 -17.38 3.48
C TRP A 296 15.68 -16.77 4.32
N HIS A 297 14.47 -16.74 3.78
CA HIS A 297 13.31 -16.17 4.43
C HIS A 297 12.19 -17.20 4.50
N LEU A 298 11.74 -17.51 5.71
CA LEU A 298 10.49 -18.22 5.95
C LEU A 298 9.44 -17.20 6.36
N HIS A 299 8.41 -17.08 5.55
CA HIS A 299 7.27 -16.21 5.81
C HIS A 299 6.15 -17.05 6.39
N ILE A 300 5.67 -16.65 7.57
CA ILE A 300 4.55 -17.30 8.23
C ILE A 300 3.42 -16.29 8.26
N GLY A 301 2.39 -16.57 7.48
CA GLY A 301 1.15 -15.80 7.47
C GLY A 301 0.35 -16.01 8.76
N ASN A 302 -0.24 -14.93 9.26
CA ASN A 302 -1.12 -14.91 10.42
C ASN A 302 -0.55 -15.60 11.67
N ILE A 303 0.47 -14.98 12.28
CA ILE A 303 1.14 -15.51 13.48
C ILE A 303 0.38 -15.28 14.79
N THR A 304 -0.82 -14.71 14.74
CA THR A 304 -1.59 -14.28 15.93
C THR A 304 -1.92 -15.40 16.92
N ARG A 305 -1.80 -16.66 16.49
CA ARG A 305 -2.08 -17.85 17.30
C ARG A 305 -0.81 -18.49 17.89
N PHE A 306 0.38 -18.18 17.37
CA PHE A 306 1.61 -18.81 17.83
C PHE A 306 2.21 -18.04 19.01
N SER A 307 2.70 -18.79 19.98
CA SER A 307 3.37 -18.28 21.17
C SER A 307 4.88 -18.18 20.96
N SER A 308 5.48 -19.05 20.15
CA SER A 308 6.93 -19.06 19.93
C SER A 308 7.33 -19.58 18.54
N VAL A 309 8.51 -19.13 18.09
CA VAL A 309 9.24 -19.70 16.96
C VAL A 309 10.54 -20.27 17.49
N THR A 310 10.77 -21.56 17.29
CA THR A 310 11.99 -22.25 17.70
C THR A 310 12.76 -22.74 16.49
N VAL A 311 14.07 -22.56 16.48
CA VAL A 311 14.99 -23.01 15.44
C VAL A 311 15.98 -23.97 16.08
N GLU A 312 16.05 -25.19 15.59
CA GLU A 312 16.90 -26.25 16.12
C GLU A 312 17.85 -26.75 15.03
N ARG A 313 19.12 -27.02 15.38
CA ARG A 313 20.07 -27.67 14.47
C ARG A 313 19.78 -29.17 14.38
N LEU A 314 19.86 -29.75 13.18
CA LEU A 314 19.56 -31.17 13.00
C LEU A 314 20.72 -32.07 13.44
N ASP A 315 21.92 -31.83 12.92
CA ASP A 315 23.02 -32.80 13.00
C ASP A 315 24.42 -32.19 13.10
N GLN A 316 24.58 -30.87 12.97
CA GLN A 316 25.89 -30.22 12.98
C GLN A 316 25.90 -28.89 13.74
N ASP A 317 27.08 -28.48 14.21
CA ASP A 317 27.29 -27.17 14.82
C ASP A 317 27.35 -26.13 13.70
N VAL A 318 26.55 -25.07 13.81
CA VAL A 318 26.39 -24.05 12.76
C VAL A 318 26.31 -22.66 13.39
N ASP A 319 27.10 -21.75 12.86
CA ASP A 319 26.91 -20.32 13.11
C ASP A 319 25.79 -19.79 12.22
N VAL A 320 24.72 -19.29 12.84
CA VAL A 320 23.55 -18.79 12.12
C VAL A 320 23.09 -17.45 12.68
N LEU A 321 22.96 -16.47 11.80
CA LEU A 321 22.25 -15.25 12.11
C LEU A 321 20.76 -15.52 11.97
N ILE A 322 19.96 -15.30 13.00
CA ILE A 322 18.50 -15.44 12.94
C ILE A 322 17.86 -14.07 13.21
N GLU A 323 17.24 -13.49 12.19
CA GLU A 323 16.43 -12.28 12.32
C GLU A 323 14.96 -12.65 12.19
N VAL A 324 14.17 -12.41 13.24
CA VAL A 324 12.72 -12.51 13.17
C VAL A 324 12.18 -11.10 13.06
N ALA A 325 11.73 -10.74 11.86
CA ALA A 325 11.05 -9.48 11.60
C ALA A 325 9.55 -9.72 11.62
N ILE A 326 8.83 -8.97 12.46
CA ILE A 326 7.40 -9.12 12.62
C ILE A 326 6.74 -7.85 12.12
N TYR A 327 5.86 -8.04 11.17
CA TYR A 327 5.20 -6.98 10.46
C TYR A 327 3.78 -6.92 10.96
N LEU A 328 3.43 -5.77 11.54
CA LEU A 328 2.13 -5.48 12.08
C LEU A 328 1.47 -4.44 11.19
N THR A 329 0.32 -4.77 10.64
CA THR A 329 -0.52 -3.79 9.95
C THR A 329 -1.39 -3.11 11.00
N VAL A 330 -1.07 -1.85 11.31
CA VAL A 330 -1.78 -1.05 12.32
C VAL A 330 -2.59 0.04 11.62
N ARG A 331 -3.84 0.20 12.04
CA ARG A 331 -4.69 1.28 11.56
C ARG A 331 -4.44 2.53 12.39
N THR A 332 -3.86 3.56 11.77
CA THR A 332 -3.61 4.84 12.46
C THR A 332 -4.35 6.00 11.80
N THR A 333 -4.78 6.96 12.62
CA THR A 333 -5.44 8.19 12.14
C THR A 333 -4.48 9.36 12.35
N LYS A 334 -3.91 9.91 11.28
CA LYS A 334 -2.98 11.04 11.36
C LYS A 334 -3.67 12.34 10.97
N GLN A 335 -3.65 13.34 11.85
CA GLN A 335 -4.06 14.70 11.53
C GLN A 335 -2.82 15.61 11.52
N ASN A 336 -2.58 16.34 10.43
CA ASN A 336 -1.55 17.39 10.38
C ASN A 336 -2.20 18.78 10.19
N PRO A 337 -2.57 19.48 11.28
CA PRO A 337 -3.35 20.71 11.21
C PRO A 337 -2.53 21.97 10.89
N MET A 338 -1.19 21.94 11.00
CA MET A 338 -0.37 23.16 11.02
C MET A 338 -0.26 23.84 9.65
N ILE A 339 -0.03 23.08 8.58
CA ILE A 339 0.11 23.62 7.22
C ILE A 339 -1.22 24.20 6.72
N LEU A 340 -2.34 23.58 7.10
CA LEU A 340 -3.69 23.99 6.75
C LEU A 340 -4.08 25.32 7.40
N ALA A 341 -3.66 25.53 8.65
CA ALA A 341 -3.87 26.78 9.36
C ALA A 341 -3.11 27.94 8.71
N ILE A 342 -1.85 27.72 8.32
CA ILE A 342 -1.02 28.74 7.65
C ILE A 342 -1.66 29.17 6.32
N LEU A 343 -2.09 28.21 5.50
CA LEU A 343 -2.69 28.48 4.19
C LEU A 343 -4.06 29.18 4.30
N ALA A 344 -4.88 28.81 5.29
CA ALA A 344 -6.14 29.50 5.57
C ALA A 344 -5.93 30.96 5.98
N VAL A 345 -4.90 31.26 6.79
CA VAL A 345 -4.55 32.62 7.18
C VAL A 345 -4.10 33.44 5.97
N PHE A 346 -3.22 32.91 5.13
CA PHE A 346 -2.75 33.63 3.92
C PHE A 346 -3.85 33.82 2.87
N GLY A 347 -4.77 32.87 2.73
CA GLY A 347 -5.93 33.00 1.84
C GLY A 347 -6.97 34.01 2.33
N SER A 348 -7.11 34.18 3.66
CA SER A 348 -8.11 35.08 4.25
C SER A 348 -7.84 36.56 3.96
N ILE A 349 -6.57 36.96 3.86
CA ILE A 349 -6.14 38.33 3.62
C ILE A 349 -6.64 38.88 2.26
N PRO A 350 -6.36 38.23 1.11
CA PRO A 350 -6.87 38.68 -0.18
C PRO A 350 -8.40 38.58 -0.28
N LEU A 351 -9.03 37.61 0.41
CA LEU A 351 -10.49 37.48 0.44
C LEU A 351 -11.16 38.67 1.13
N VAL A 352 -10.71 39.03 2.34
CA VAL A 352 -11.24 40.18 3.09
C VAL A 352 -11.05 41.46 2.31
N TYR A 353 -9.85 41.64 1.72
CA TYR A 353 -9.55 42.81 0.89
C TYR A 353 -10.45 42.89 -0.36
N ALA A 354 -10.70 41.77 -1.04
CA ALA A 354 -11.62 41.72 -2.18
C ALA A 354 -13.07 42.05 -1.76
N MET A 355 -13.54 41.51 -0.63
CA MET A 355 -14.89 41.73 -0.12
C MET A 355 -15.13 43.17 0.32
N MET A 356 -14.14 43.81 0.95
CA MET A 356 -14.21 45.25 1.30
C MET A 356 -14.34 46.12 0.05
N ASN A 357 -13.56 45.83 -0.99
CA ASN A 357 -13.60 46.59 -2.24
C ASN A 357 -14.89 46.32 -3.04
N SER A 358 -15.36 45.07 -3.04
CA SER A 358 -16.67 44.72 -3.59
C SER A 358 -17.82 45.45 -2.88
N HIS A 359 -17.75 45.61 -1.56
CA HIS A 359 -18.75 46.35 -0.79
C HIS A 359 -18.73 47.85 -1.13
N ARG A 360 -17.55 48.45 -1.27
CA ARG A 360 -17.40 49.84 -1.71
C ARG A 360 -17.98 50.05 -3.11
N PHE A 361 -17.67 49.14 -4.04
CA PHE A 361 -18.19 49.18 -5.40
C PHE A 361 -19.73 49.08 -5.43
N ASP A 362 -20.33 48.25 -4.57
CA ASP A 362 -21.79 48.17 -4.45
C ASP A 362 -22.43 49.48 -3.97
N ASN A 363 -21.76 50.23 -3.09
CA ASN A 363 -22.29 51.47 -2.52
C ASN A 363 -22.00 52.72 -3.38
N GLU A 364 -20.94 52.70 -4.20
CA GLU A 364 -20.56 53.81 -5.09
C GLU A 364 -21.32 53.80 -6.43
N VAL A 365 -21.89 52.64 -6.81
CA VAL A 365 -22.61 52.44 -8.08
C VAL A 365 -24.14 52.60 -7.94
N THR A 366 -24.67 52.56 -6.72
CA THR A 366 -26.04 52.98 -6.37
C THR A 366 -26.13 54.47 -6.18
#